data_AF-A0A4Q5V8N1-F1
#
_entry.id   AF-A0A4Q5V8N1-F1
#
_cell.length_a   1.000
_cell.length_b   1.000
_cell.length_c   1.000
_cell.angle_alpha   90.00
_cell.angle_beta   90.00
_cell.angle_gamma   90.00
#
_symmetry.space_group_name_H-M   'P 1'
#
loop_
_entity.id
_entity.type
_entity.pdbx_description
1 polymer ?
#
loop_
_entity_poly.entity_id
_entity_poly.type
_entity_poly.pdbx_seq_one_letter_code
_entity_poly.pdbx_strand_id
1 'polypeptide(L)' 'MAIFNRSGEEGSVPNRNGRFLQKDRYWYYSTREGVDIGPFDSRPDAEVGVGEFIDFICASEPKIADILRQYRAA' A
#
# COMPACT_ATOMS: atom_id res chain seq x y z
N MET A 1 15.17 2.48 11.35
CA MET A 1 14.56 1.21 10.93
C MET A 1 13.76 0.65 12.09
N ALA A 2 12.50 0.26 11.89
CA ALA A 2 11.72 -0.33 12.96
C ALA A 2 12.20 -1.78 13.20
N ILE A 3 12.55 -2.10 14.45
CA ILE A 3 13.21 -3.35 14.87
C ILE A 3 12.23 -4.41 15.40
N PHE A 4 10.93 -4.13 15.34
CA PHE A 4 9.86 -5.02 15.82
C PHE A 4 8.81 -5.23 14.73
N ASN A 5 8.08 -6.34 14.77
CA ASN A 5 6.93 -6.60 13.91
C ASN A 5 5.79 -5.61 14.21
N ARG A 6 5.07 -5.18 13.17
CA ARG A 6 3.81 -4.43 13.36
C ARG A 6 2.70 -5.41 13.76
N SER A 7 1.59 -4.90 14.28
CA SER A 7 0.43 -5.74 14.63
C SER A 7 0.02 -6.63 13.44
N GLY A 8 -0.08 -7.94 13.70
CA GLY A 8 -0.39 -8.95 12.68
C GLY A 8 0.78 -9.45 11.82
N GLU A 9 2.01 -8.99 12.07
CA GLU A 9 3.23 -9.54 11.45
C GLU A 9 3.86 -10.61 12.37
N GLU A 10 4.19 -11.77 11.80
CA GLU A 10 4.88 -12.88 12.48
C GLU A 10 6.23 -13.17 11.80
N GLY A 11 7.18 -13.75 12.54
CA GLY A 11 8.50 -14.11 12.03
C GLY A 11 9.48 -12.95 11.97
N SER A 12 10.39 -12.97 11.00
CA SER A 12 11.45 -11.97 10.85
C SER A 12 10.88 -10.59 10.46
N VAL A 13 11.41 -9.53 11.08
CA VAL A 13 11.00 -8.16 10.78
C VAL A 13 11.28 -7.85 9.31
N PRO A 14 10.27 -7.51 8.49
CA PRO A 14 10.48 -7.22 7.07
C PRO A 14 11.35 -5.97 6.88
N ASN A 15 12.07 -5.88 5.75
CA ASN A 15 12.69 -4.62 5.34
C ASN A 15 11.59 -3.58 5.05
N ARG A 16 11.77 -2.35 5.54
CA ARG A 16 10.75 -1.29 5.50
C ARG A 16 11.28 -0.09 4.75
N ASN A 17 10.62 0.22 3.64
CA ASN A 17 10.85 1.42 2.86
C ASN A 17 9.66 2.37 2.98
N GLY A 18 9.85 3.63 2.58
CA GLY A 18 8.74 4.56 2.38
C GLY A 18 7.74 4.00 1.37
N ARG A 19 6.44 4.20 1.61
CA ARG A 19 5.39 3.73 0.69
C ARG A 19 5.13 4.69 -0.47
N PHE A 20 5.48 5.95 -0.33
CA PHE A 20 5.37 6.95 -1.39
C PHE A 20 6.63 6.95 -2.24
N LEU A 21 6.45 6.85 -3.55
CA LEU A 21 7.53 6.79 -4.52
C LEU A 21 7.22 7.67 -5.72
N GLN A 22 8.24 8.33 -6.25
CA GLN A 22 8.14 9.12 -7.47
C GLN A 22 8.74 8.31 -8.62
N LYS A 23 7.96 8.12 -9.69
CA LYS A 23 8.43 7.56 -10.96
C LYS A 23 8.22 8.64 -12.02
N ASP A 24 9.30 9.03 -12.69
CA ASP A 24 9.35 10.18 -13.59
C ASP A 24 8.84 11.47 -12.91
N ARG A 25 7.68 11.98 -13.31
CA ARG A 25 7.05 13.19 -12.76
C ARG A 25 5.82 12.90 -11.89
N TYR A 26 5.48 11.63 -11.72
CA TYR A 26 4.26 11.22 -11.03
C TYR A 26 4.56 10.53 -9.71
N TRP A 27 3.61 10.66 -8.80
CA TRP A 27 3.62 10.03 -7.49
C TRP A 27 2.78 8.77 -7.47
N TYR A 28 3.25 7.80 -6.71
CA TYR A 28 2.59 6.53 -6.46
C TYR A 28 2.70 6.19 -4.99
N TYR A 29 1.83 5.31 -4.49
CA TYR A 29 2.04 4.64 -3.22
C TYR A 29 1.96 3.12 -3.36
N SER A 30 2.77 2.41 -2.59
CA SER A 30 2.83 0.94 -2.61
C SER A 30 2.01 0.31 -1.48
N THR A 31 1.16 -0.66 -1.86
CA THR A 31 0.35 -1.45 -0.93
C THR A 31 1.18 -2.57 -0.28
N ARG A 32 0.62 -3.32 0.66
CA ARG A 32 1.32 -4.47 1.28
C ARG A 32 1.39 -5.66 0.33
N GLU A 33 0.51 -5.66 -0.66
CA GLU A 33 0.30 -6.69 -1.66
C GLU A 33 1.24 -6.50 -2.87
N GLY A 34 2.09 -5.46 -2.87
CA GLY A 34 3.05 -5.21 -3.95
C GLY A 34 2.46 -4.44 -5.14
N VAL A 35 1.28 -3.85 -4.97
CA VAL A 35 0.66 -3.01 -6.00
C VAL A 35 1.08 -1.57 -5.79
N ASP A 36 1.57 -0.94 -6.85
CA ASP A 36 1.80 0.50 -6.89
C ASP A 36 0.54 1.19 -7.44
N ILE A 37 -0.06 2.07 -6.64
CA ILE A 37 -1.27 2.82 -7.01
C ILE A 37 -0.89 4.25 -7.38
N GLY A 38 -1.40 4.70 -8.52
CA GLY A 38 -1.15 6.00 -9.14
C GLY A 38 -1.40 5.92 -10.66
N PRO A 39 -0.93 6.88 -11.47
CA PRO A 39 -0.16 8.07 -11.10
C PRO A 39 -0.99 9.15 -10.41
N PHE A 40 -0.35 9.91 -9.52
CA PHE A 40 -0.83 11.17 -8.95
C PHE A 40 0.10 12.31 -9.36
N ASP A 41 -0.45 13.53 -9.53
CA ASP A 41 0.34 14.70 -9.94
C ASP A 41 1.26 15.21 -8.82
N SER A 42 0.85 15.02 -7.56
CA SER A 42 1.63 15.45 -6.40
C SER A 42 1.62 14.41 -5.28
N ARG A 43 2.61 14.52 -4.37
CA ARG A 43 2.65 13.67 -3.17
C ARG A 43 1.43 13.86 -2.26
N PRO A 44 0.95 15.10 -1.98
CA PRO A 44 -0.29 15.29 -1.23
C PRO A 44 -1.50 14.56 -1.84
N ASP A 45 -1.62 14.55 -3.17
CA ASP A 45 -2.73 13.83 -3.83
C ASP A 45 -2.63 12.32 -3.59
N ALA A 46 -1.41 11.76 -3.65
CA ALA A 46 -1.18 10.35 -3.30
C ALA A 46 -1.48 10.07 -1.81
N GLU A 47 -1.20 11.01 -0.91
CA GLU A 47 -1.51 10.91 0.52
C GLU A 47 -3.03 10.95 0.78
N VAL A 48 -3.80 11.73 0.01
CA VAL A 48 -5.27 11.70 0.04
C VAL A 48 -5.79 10.38 -0.52
N GLY A 49 -5.30 9.96 -1.70
CA GLY A 49 -5.74 8.74 -2.38
C GLY A 49 -5.53 7.47 -1.56
N VAL A 50 -4.44 7.37 -0.77
CA VAL A 50 -4.25 6.22 0.12
C VAL A 50 -5.29 6.17 1.23
N GLY A 51 -5.76 7.32 1.73
CA GLY A 51 -6.84 7.40 2.71
C GLY A 51 -8.15 6.85 2.14
N GLU A 52 -8.54 7.35 0.96
CA GLU A 52 -9.75 6.89 0.25
C GLU A 52 -9.70 5.40 -0.07
N PHE A 53 -8.53 4.90 -0.48
CA PHE A 53 -8.33 3.48 -0.74
C PHE A 53 -8.51 2.63 0.51
N ILE A 54 -7.95 3.05 1.66
CA ILE A 54 -8.14 2.34 2.93
C ILE A 54 -9.62 2.31 3.31
N ASP A 55 -10.31 3.44 3.23
CA ASP A 55 -11.74 3.54 3.54
C ASP A 55 -12.57 2.62 2.64
N PHE A 56 -12.28 2.60 1.34
CA PHE A 56 -12.92 1.68 0.40
C PHE A 56 -12.72 0.22 0.78
N ILE A 57 -11.48 -0.20 1.11
CA ILE A 57 -11.20 -1.58 1.51
C ILE A 57 -11.90 -1.93 2.82
N CYS A 58 -11.90 -1.03 3.81
CA CYS A 58 -12.61 -1.24 5.07
C CYS A 58 -14.13 -1.34 4.91
N ALA A 59 -14.71 -0.65 3.92
CA ALA A 59 -16.14 -0.71 3.63
C ALA A 59 -16.54 -1.85 2.67
N SER A 60 -15.57 -2.46 1.98
CA SER A 60 -15.82 -3.48 0.97
C SER A 60 -16.09 -4.88 1.53
N GLU A 61 -16.76 -5.73 0.75
CA GLU A 61 -16.92 -7.14 1.09
C GLU A 61 -15.56 -7.85 1.21
N PRO A 62 -15.41 -8.87 2.09
CA PRO A 62 -14.14 -9.59 2.29
C PRO A 62 -13.47 -10.09 1.01
N LYS A 63 -14.26 -10.42 -0.02
CA LYS A 63 -13.78 -10.87 -1.33
C LYS A 63 -12.88 -9.86 -2.04
N ILE A 64 -13.08 -8.56 -1.81
CA ILE A 64 -12.25 -7.51 -2.43
C ILE A 64 -10.83 -7.51 -1.85
N ALA A 65 -10.69 -7.73 -0.54
CA ALA A 65 -9.39 -7.87 0.10
C ALA A 65 -8.64 -9.13 -0.41
N ASP A 66 -9.36 -10.21 -0.69
CA ASP A 66 -8.77 -11.42 -1.27
C ASP A 66 -8.22 -11.20 -2.67
N ILE A 67 -8.91 -10.41 -3.51
CA ILE A 67 -8.43 -10.04 -4.85
C ILE A 67 -7.10 -9.28 -4.76
N LEU A 68 -6.98 -8.32 -3.84
CA LEU A 68 -5.72 -7.58 -3.65
C LEU A 68 -4.57 -8.50 -3.26
N ARG A 69 -4.81 -9.50 -2.41
CA ARG A 69 -3.78 -10.47 -2.01
C ARG A 69 -3.23 -11.29 -3.18
N GLN A 70 -4.03 -11.53 -4.22
CA GLN A 70 -3.59 -12.28 -5.40
C GLN A 70 -2.56 -11.52 -6.23
N TYR A 71 -2.60 -10.18 -6.24
CA TYR A 71 -1.61 -9.37 -6.96
C TYR A 71 -0.17 -9.55 -6.44
N ARG A 72 0.00 -9.99 -5.20
CA ARG A 72 1.33 -10.31 -4.64
C ARG A 72 1.98 -11.54 -5.28
N ALA A 73 1.17 -12.42 -5.88
CA ALA A 73 1.60 -13.74 -6.34
C ALA A 73 1.87 -13.82 -7.86
N ALA A 74 1.70 -12.72 -8.60
CA ALA A 74 1.97 -12.61 -10.03
C ALA A 74 3.27 -11.83 -10.27
#